data_AF-A0A964H9T4-F1
#
_entry.id   AF-A0A964H9T4-F1
#
_cell.length_a   1.000
_cell.length_b   1.000
_cell.length_c   1.000
_cell.angle_alpha   90.00
_cell.angle_beta   90.00
_cell.angle_gamma   90.00
#
_symmetry.space_group_name_H-M   'P 1'
#
loop_
_entity.id
_entity.type
_entity.pdbx_description
1 polymer ?
#
loop_
_entity_poly.entity_id
_entity_poly.type
_entity_poly.pdbx_seq_one_letter_code
_entity_poly.pdbx_strand_id
1 'polypeptide(L)'
;PAGNALVPGPAPNPWGFTISNDGTGPIVTHTPSPAPLPAGQDVTLNATITDLGSGVLVAYVNYRRGGDSVDTEQPMARQTGNVWQGVIPSAAVGGRGLSYAITSRDSIGNLGRYPATGRVLATVQLDSVARPAPLPAGSYRMVSVPFASAGPAYRPDVFADDLGAYDPARWRIFRWQSGAYAENSAVQDIVPGRAYWLIAKGGGTVDVLSANTLPDSACSIPLAQGWNMVGDPFGYAVNLSDVWVHDSDSSFRFTDTDNMLTERRLVAYDGGYTNAAQLAPWAGYWVRALASGVRLEVPARAAAKSEGGGKEEGWSLAFAAECGAFHDRDNRAAVTPRGARDDASEPPAMGPHVTLAFDRGGARLAEDCRADIGAGQSWRFTVETDLAGQVELSWREQGVNGGWQYQVFDVTAGRALEQGGSYAFQPEPGRPREFAVLVGSAAYIAEESGNAGLVPAVTALSQNRPNPFAGATTISYQLAGAGRVTLKLYNVAGQLVRVLEDGQRTAGRYALRWDGRDGTGRALPNGLYFYRLEAPGLTATRKLTLVR
;
A
#
# COMPACT_ATOMS: atom_id res chain seq x y z
N PRO A 1 -105.77 -39.35 -7.33
CA PRO A 1 -104.58 -40.15 -6.93
C PRO A 1 -103.46 -39.23 -6.41
N ALA A 2 -103.26 -39.27 -5.09
CA ALA A 2 -102.22 -38.70 -4.23
C ALA A 2 -101.37 -37.50 -4.73
N GLY A 3 -101.50 -36.37 -4.03
CA GLY A 3 -100.53 -35.28 -4.04
C GLY A 3 -99.34 -35.58 -3.12
N ASN A 4 -98.16 -35.05 -3.48
CA ASN A 4 -97.01 -34.92 -2.59
C ASN A 4 -96.76 -33.43 -2.36
N ALA A 5 -96.96 -33.01 -1.11
CA ALA A 5 -96.61 -31.68 -0.62
C ALA A 5 -95.08 -31.55 -0.53
N LEU A 6 -94.53 -30.49 -1.11
CA LEU A 6 -93.14 -30.08 -0.91
C LEU A 6 -93.03 -29.41 0.47
N VAL A 7 -92.23 -30.01 1.35
CA VAL A 7 -91.81 -29.43 2.62
C VAL A 7 -90.90 -28.22 2.33
N PRO A 8 -91.04 -27.07 3.00
CA PRO A 8 -90.11 -25.95 2.83
C PRO A 8 -88.72 -26.35 3.34
N GLY A 9 -87.67 -26.08 2.54
CA GLY A 9 -86.29 -26.24 2.96
C GLY A 9 -85.95 -25.35 4.19
N PRO A 10 -84.91 -25.70 4.95
CA PRO A 10 -84.52 -24.95 6.14
C PRO A 10 -84.12 -23.51 5.79
N ALA A 11 -84.41 -22.58 6.71
CA ALA A 11 -84.03 -21.17 6.59
C ALA A 11 -82.51 -21.01 6.41
N PRO A 12 -82.05 -19.99 5.66
CA PRO A 12 -80.62 -19.76 5.46
C PRO A 12 -79.92 -19.50 6.81
N ASN A 13 -78.74 -20.08 6.98
CA ASN A 13 -77.90 -19.90 8.15
C ASN A 13 -77.59 -18.40 8.36
N PRO A 14 -77.93 -17.79 9.52
CA PRO A 14 -77.66 -16.37 9.79
C PRO A 14 -76.18 -16.07 10.06
N TRP A 15 -75.31 -17.08 10.09
CA TRP A 15 -73.87 -16.96 10.38
C TRP A 15 -73.00 -17.15 9.12
N GLY A 16 -73.35 -16.51 8.02
CA GLY A 16 -72.47 -16.43 6.87
C GLY A 16 -71.25 -15.56 7.19
N PHE A 17 -70.13 -16.16 7.60
CA PHE A 17 -68.87 -15.44 7.70
C PHE A 17 -68.20 -15.46 6.32
N THR A 18 -68.06 -14.31 5.69
CA THR A 18 -67.20 -14.17 4.52
C THR A 18 -65.75 -14.18 5.00
N ILE A 19 -65.02 -15.27 4.75
CA ILE A 19 -63.57 -15.24 4.87
C ILE A 19 -63.06 -14.43 3.69
N SER A 20 -62.80 -13.13 3.88
CA SER A 20 -62.00 -12.38 2.92
C SER A 20 -60.58 -12.90 3.04
N ASN A 21 -60.17 -13.78 2.12
CA ASN A 21 -58.79 -14.23 2.05
C ASN A 21 -57.95 -13.09 1.45
N ASP A 22 -57.53 -12.16 2.31
CA ASP A 22 -56.65 -11.08 1.91
C ASP A 22 -55.25 -11.66 1.64
N GLY A 23 -54.91 -11.75 0.36
CA GLY A 23 -53.61 -12.24 -0.11
C GLY A 23 -52.65 -11.13 -0.51
N THR A 24 -53.00 -9.86 -0.25
CA THR A 24 -52.22 -8.70 -0.68
C THR A 24 -51.69 -7.96 0.54
N GLY A 25 -50.40 -7.64 0.55
CA GLY A 25 -49.83 -6.83 1.62
C GLY A 25 -50.10 -5.33 1.44
N PRO A 26 -49.83 -4.53 2.50
CA PRO A 26 -50.03 -3.09 2.43
C PRO A 26 -49.22 -2.43 1.30
N ILE A 27 -49.83 -1.45 0.64
CA ILE A 27 -49.15 -0.62 -0.35
C ILE A 27 -48.50 0.56 0.38
N VAL A 28 -47.16 0.64 0.32
CA VAL A 28 -46.36 1.71 0.94
C VAL A 28 -45.94 2.71 -0.12
N THR A 29 -46.29 3.98 0.04
CA THR A 29 -45.85 5.08 -0.83
C THR A 29 -45.11 6.14 -0.03
N HIS A 30 -43.98 6.58 -0.54
CA HIS A 30 -43.11 7.58 0.08
C HIS A 30 -42.37 8.36 -1.00
N THR A 31 -42.07 9.63 -0.73
CA THR A 31 -41.26 10.49 -1.58
C THR A 31 -39.99 10.86 -0.83
N PRO A 32 -38.83 10.28 -1.18
CA PRO A 32 -37.55 10.63 -0.57
C PRO A 32 -37.17 12.09 -0.80
N SER A 33 -36.36 12.65 0.10
CA SER A 33 -35.72 13.95 -0.13
C SER A 33 -34.82 13.88 -1.37
N PRO A 34 -34.92 14.81 -2.33
CA PRO A 34 -33.98 14.89 -3.45
C PRO A 34 -32.67 15.57 -3.06
N ALA A 35 -32.62 16.27 -1.92
CA ALA A 35 -31.44 16.95 -1.41
C ALA A 35 -30.70 16.10 -0.36
N PRO A 36 -29.38 16.26 -0.21
CA PRO A 36 -28.62 15.67 0.88
C PRO A 36 -29.24 15.99 2.25
N LEU A 37 -29.19 15.02 3.16
CA LEU A 37 -29.69 15.16 4.52
C LEU A 37 -28.66 15.91 5.39
N PRO A 38 -29.06 16.87 6.23
CA PRO A 38 -28.13 17.56 7.11
C PRO A 38 -27.63 16.60 8.20
N ALA A 39 -26.31 16.50 8.37
CA ALA A 39 -25.70 15.69 9.41
C ALA A 39 -26.12 16.14 10.82
N GLY A 40 -26.23 15.19 11.75
CA GLY A 40 -26.56 15.47 13.14
C GLY A 40 -28.00 15.96 13.37
N GLN A 41 -28.90 15.83 12.40
CA GLN A 41 -30.31 16.15 12.54
C GLN A 41 -31.19 14.92 12.37
N ASP A 42 -32.30 14.89 13.10
CA ASP A 42 -33.32 13.84 12.97
C ASP A 42 -33.98 13.92 11.58
N VAL A 43 -34.17 12.76 10.94
CA VAL A 43 -34.80 12.68 9.62
C VAL A 43 -36.20 12.14 9.79
N THR A 44 -37.19 13.03 9.62
CA THR A 44 -38.60 12.66 9.68
C THR A 44 -39.07 12.13 8.33
N LEU A 45 -39.58 10.90 8.30
CA LEU A 45 -40.09 10.24 7.11
C LEU A 45 -41.60 10.08 7.21
N ASN A 46 -42.31 10.56 6.20
CA ASN A 46 -43.75 10.39 6.07
C ASN A 46 -44.05 9.41 4.92
N ALA A 47 -44.89 8.41 5.18
CA ALA A 47 -45.35 7.46 4.17
C ALA A 47 -46.88 7.36 4.20
N THR A 48 -47.49 7.19 3.03
CA THR A 48 -48.90 6.81 2.94
C THR A 48 -48.97 5.30 2.76
N ILE A 49 -49.59 4.61 3.73
CA ILE A 49 -49.68 3.15 3.77
C ILE A 49 -51.14 2.76 3.76
N THR A 50 -51.56 2.04 2.72
CA THR A 50 -52.94 1.61 2.53
C THR A 50 -53.04 0.12 2.43
N ASP A 51 -54.04 -0.46 3.06
CA ASP A 51 -54.40 -1.87 2.91
C ASP A 51 -55.93 -1.96 2.79
N LEU A 52 -56.41 -2.70 1.78
CA LEU A 52 -57.85 -2.79 1.47
C LEU A 52 -58.53 -4.01 2.10
N GLY A 53 -57.76 -4.93 2.68
CA GLY A 53 -58.26 -6.17 3.25
C GLY A 53 -58.19 -6.16 4.77
N SER A 54 -57.06 -6.60 5.31
CA SER A 54 -56.85 -6.86 6.74
C SER A 54 -56.32 -5.67 7.54
N GLY A 55 -56.06 -4.54 6.88
CA GLY A 55 -55.65 -3.29 7.49
C GLY A 55 -54.18 -3.29 7.95
N VAL A 56 -53.58 -2.11 8.03
CA VAL A 56 -52.16 -1.95 8.42
C VAL A 56 -52.00 -2.12 9.93
N LEU A 57 -51.24 -3.13 10.35
CA LEU A 57 -50.97 -3.42 11.77
C LEU A 57 -49.79 -2.61 12.29
N VAL A 58 -48.66 -2.63 11.58
CA VAL A 58 -47.41 -1.95 11.97
C VAL A 58 -46.66 -1.46 10.74
N ALA A 59 -45.85 -0.42 10.94
CA ALA A 59 -44.88 0.05 9.95
C ALA A 59 -43.56 0.42 10.63
N TYR A 60 -42.45 0.22 9.92
CA TYR A 60 -41.10 0.47 10.39
C TYR A 60 -40.28 1.20 9.33
N VAL A 61 -39.42 2.09 9.76
CA VAL A 61 -38.26 2.55 8.99
C VAL A 61 -37.08 1.66 9.35
N ASN A 62 -36.57 0.92 8.37
CA ASN A 62 -35.39 0.08 8.49
C ASN A 62 -34.23 0.86 7.89
N TYR A 63 -33.28 1.31 8.70
CA TYR A 63 -32.18 2.17 8.23
C TYR A 63 -30.81 1.59 8.54
N ARG A 64 -29.80 2.07 7.81
CA ARG A 64 -28.38 1.72 7.95
C ARG A 64 -27.53 2.96 7.75
N ARG A 65 -26.44 3.06 8.51
CA ARG A 65 -25.33 3.94 8.14
C ARG A 65 -24.57 3.27 6.99
N GLY A 66 -23.97 4.06 6.10
CA GLY A 66 -23.28 3.46 4.96
C GLY A 66 -22.18 2.48 5.39
N GLY A 67 -22.14 1.35 4.71
CA GLY A 67 -21.25 0.24 5.04
C GLY A 67 -21.73 -0.72 6.14
N ASP A 68 -22.81 -0.41 6.86
CA ASP A 68 -23.41 -1.36 7.82
C ASP A 68 -24.18 -2.47 7.07
N SER A 69 -24.03 -3.72 7.50
CA SER A 69 -24.68 -4.89 6.86
C SER A 69 -26.05 -5.23 7.44
N VAL A 70 -26.41 -4.65 8.59
CA VAL A 70 -27.61 -4.99 9.37
C VAL A 70 -28.50 -3.77 9.55
N ASP A 71 -29.80 -3.98 9.42
CA ASP A 71 -30.81 -2.95 9.63
C ASP A 71 -30.99 -2.61 11.10
N THR A 72 -31.18 -1.32 11.37
CA THR A 72 -31.84 -0.84 12.59
C THR A 72 -33.30 -0.56 12.26
N GLU A 73 -34.21 -1.23 12.95
CA GLU A 73 -35.65 -1.02 12.78
C GLU A 73 -36.15 0.04 13.76
N GLN A 74 -36.86 1.04 13.24
CA GLN A 74 -37.52 2.07 14.03
C GLN A 74 -39.02 2.05 13.74
N PRO A 75 -39.90 1.94 14.75
CA PRO A 75 -41.34 1.94 14.52
C PRO A 75 -41.82 3.29 13.98
N MET A 76 -42.80 3.24 13.10
CA MET A 76 -43.57 4.40 12.63
C MET A 76 -44.88 4.51 13.40
N ALA A 77 -45.27 5.74 13.72
CA ALA A 77 -46.55 6.05 14.34
C ALA A 77 -47.57 6.49 13.28
N ARG A 78 -48.77 5.92 13.35
CA ARG A 78 -49.91 6.37 12.52
C ARG A 78 -50.32 7.77 12.95
N GLN A 79 -50.40 8.67 11.97
CA GLN A 79 -50.89 10.03 12.13
C GLN A 79 -52.39 10.04 11.77
N THR A 80 -52.82 10.95 10.90
CA THR A 80 -54.20 11.01 10.41
C THR A 80 -54.40 10.14 9.16
N GLY A 81 -55.47 9.35 9.14
CA GLY A 81 -55.83 8.52 7.97
C GLY A 81 -54.80 7.45 7.67
N ASN A 82 -54.24 7.46 6.48
CA ASN A 82 -53.27 6.47 6.01
C ASN A 82 -51.81 6.97 6.08
N VAL A 83 -51.57 8.11 6.75
CA VAL A 83 -50.25 8.69 6.90
C VAL A 83 -49.56 8.10 8.13
N TRP A 84 -48.34 7.61 7.93
CA TRP A 84 -47.46 7.08 8.96
C TRP A 84 -46.17 7.89 8.99
N GLN A 85 -45.66 8.15 10.20
CA GLN A 85 -44.46 8.93 10.41
C GLN A 85 -43.44 8.14 11.23
N GLY A 86 -42.20 8.10 10.77
CA GLY A 86 -41.05 7.57 11.49
C GLY A 86 -39.92 8.59 11.56
N VAL A 87 -39.00 8.41 12.51
CA VAL A 87 -37.85 9.30 12.69
C VAL A 87 -36.57 8.46 12.70
N ILE A 88 -35.64 8.76 11.80
CA ILE A 88 -34.27 8.25 11.92
C ILE A 88 -33.51 9.23 12.83
N PRO A 89 -32.91 8.76 13.94
CA PRO A 89 -32.26 9.64 14.89
C PRO A 89 -31.00 10.28 14.31
N SER A 90 -30.75 11.52 14.70
CA SER A 90 -29.56 12.33 14.35
C SER A 90 -28.23 11.59 14.47
N ALA A 91 -28.08 10.73 15.48
CA ALA A 91 -26.88 9.91 15.69
C ALA A 91 -26.57 8.93 14.54
N ALA A 92 -27.56 8.58 13.71
CA ALA A 92 -27.38 7.74 12.53
C ALA A 92 -27.06 8.55 11.26
N VAL A 93 -27.22 9.87 11.29
CA VAL A 93 -27.09 10.75 10.13
C VAL A 93 -25.76 11.48 10.20
N GLY A 94 -24.73 10.93 9.55
CA GLY A 94 -23.37 11.46 9.61
C GLY A 94 -22.51 11.04 8.43
N GLY A 95 -21.18 11.16 8.58
CA GLY A 95 -20.22 11.04 7.47
C GLY A 95 -20.07 9.65 6.83
N ARG A 96 -20.85 8.67 7.28
CA ARG A 96 -20.96 7.36 6.62
C ARG A 96 -22.08 7.30 5.58
N GLY A 97 -22.95 8.31 5.50
CA GLY A 97 -24.14 8.26 4.64
C GLY A 97 -25.27 7.43 5.27
N LEU A 98 -26.42 7.35 4.60
CA LEU A 98 -27.63 6.72 5.14
C LEU A 98 -28.40 5.97 4.05
N SER A 99 -28.87 4.76 4.35
CA SER A 99 -29.83 4.06 3.50
C SER A 99 -31.00 3.51 4.28
N TYR A 100 -32.21 3.55 3.72
CA TYR A 100 -33.40 3.08 4.42
C TYR A 100 -34.44 2.44 3.51
N ALA A 101 -35.31 1.63 4.11
CA ALA A 101 -36.53 1.13 3.50
C ALA A 101 -37.66 1.20 4.52
N ILE A 102 -38.87 1.46 4.05
CA ILE A 102 -40.07 1.44 4.88
C ILE A 102 -40.73 0.09 4.68
N THR A 103 -40.96 -0.65 5.76
CA THR A 103 -41.72 -1.90 5.74
C THR A 103 -43.02 -1.73 6.52
N SER A 104 -44.01 -2.52 6.16
CA SER A 104 -45.26 -2.60 6.90
C SER A 104 -45.78 -4.02 6.88
N ARG A 105 -46.64 -4.32 7.85
CA ARG A 105 -47.29 -5.61 7.99
C ARG A 105 -48.76 -5.39 8.29
N ASP A 106 -49.62 -6.19 7.72
CA ASP A 106 -51.05 -6.19 8.01
C ASP A 106 -51.41 -7.10 9.20
N SER A 107 -52.70 -7.23 9.52
CA SER A 107 -53.17 -8.01 10.67
C SER A 107 -53.03 -9.54 10.51
N ILE A 108 -52.79 -10.04 9.30
CA ILE A 108 -52.73 -11.48 8.99
C ILE A 108 -51.34 -11.96 8.55
N GLY A 109 -50.39 -11.04 8.36
CA GLY A 109 -48.99 -11.34 8.10
C GLY A 109 -48.45 -10.92 6.73
N ASN A 110 -49.26 -10.37 5.84
CA ASN A 110 -48.75 -9.91 4.55
C ASN A 110 -47.89 -8.65 4.73
N LEU A 111 -46.89 -8.51 3.86
CA LEU A 111 -45.86 -7.49 3.97
C LEU A 111 -45.99 -6.44 2.87
N GLY A 112 -45.80 -5.18 3.25
CA GLY A 112 -45.65 -4.04 2.35
C GLY A 112 -44.25 -3.46 2.45
N ARG A 113 -43.71 -2.90 1.35
CA ARG A 113 -42.37 -2.31 1.35
C ARG A 113 -42.23 -1.14 0.39
N TYR A 114 -41.45 -0.14 0.78
CA TYR A 114 -40.91 0.91 -0.08
C TYR A 114 -39.39 1.08 0.12
N PRO A 115 -38.59 1.17 -0.96
CA PRO A 115 -38.96 0.85 -2.33
C PRO A 115 -39.28 -0.65 -2.48
N ALA A 116 -39.93 -1.04 -3.57
CA ALA A 116 -40.28 -2.44 -3.82
C ALA A 116 -39.04 -3.36 -3.84
N THR A 117 -37.91 -2.86 -4.32
CA THR A 117 -36.61 -3.53 -4.29
C THR A 117 -35.53 -2.59 -3.74
N GLY A 118 -34.53 -3.14 -3.07
CA GLY A 118 -33.41 -2.36 -2.53
C GLY A 118 -33.82 -1.41 -1.40
N ARG A 119 -33.29 -0.18 -1.47
CA ARG A 119 -33.34 0.86 -0.43
C ARG A 119 -33.30 2.25 -1.08
N VAL A 120 -33.77 3.26 -0.36
CA VAL A 120 -33.43 4.65 -0.64
C VAL A 120 -31.99 4.86 -0.21
N LEU A 121 -31.15 5.40 -1.11
CA LEU A 121 -29.75 5.73 -0.84
C LEU A 121 -29.62 7.24 -0.65
N ALA A 122 -29.70 7.70 0.59
CA ALA A 122 -29.62 9.12 0.92
C ALA A 122 -28.17 9.54 1.16
N THR A 123 -27.76 10.64 0.55
CA THR A 123 -26.48 11.29 0.87
C THR A 123 -26.66 12.20 2.08
N VAL A 124 -25.57 12.41 2.82
CA VAL A 124 -25.55 13.28 4.00
C VAL A 124 -24.59 14.43 3.72
N GLN A 125 -25.02 15.67 4.00
CA GLN A 125 -24.19 16.86 3.96
C GLN A 125 -23.58 17.12 5.33
N LEU A 126 -22.26 17.28 5.35
CA LEU A 126 -21.44 17.61 6.51
C LEU A 126 -21.00 19.07 6.39
N ASP A 127 -21.05 19.83 7.48
CA ASP A 127 -20.58 21.22 7.49
C ASP A 127 -19.06 21.30 7.26
N SER A 128 -18.30 20.45 7.94
CA SER A 128 -16.86 20.24 7.77
C SER A 128 -16.50 18.80 8.14
N VAL A 129 -15.51 18.23 7.44
CA VAL A 129 -14.91 16.95 7.80
C VAL A 129 -13.39 16.99 7.59
N ALA A 130 -12.64 16.85 8.68
CA ALA A 130 -11.19 16.91 8.66
C ALA A 130 -10.54 15.55 8.37
N ARG A 131 -9.38 15.59 7.73
CA ARG A 131 -8.45 14.46 7.70
C ARG A 131 -8.10 14.06 9.15
N PRO A 132 -8.11 12.76 9.50
CA PRO A 132 -7.82 12.31 10.86
C PRO A 132 -6.44 12.70 11.39
N ALA A 133 -5.44 12.73 10.52
CA ALA A 133 -4.09 13.17 10.83
C ALA A 133 -3.77 14.48 10.10
N PRO A 134 -3.05 15.43 10.72
CA PRO A 134 -2.51 16.59 10.02
C PRO A 134 -1.50 16.18 8.94
N LEU A 135 -1.31 17.04 7.94
CA LEU A 135 -0.21 16.94 7.00
C LEU A 135 1.12 17.27 7.70
N PRO A 136 2.15 16.43 7.55
CA PRO A 136 3.49 16.76 8.01
C PRO A 136 4.10 17.89 7.17
N ALA A 137 4.83 18.78 7.83
CA ALA A 137 5.53 19.86 7.18
C ALA A 137 6.63 19.35 6.22
N GLY A 138 6.66 19.91 5.01
CA GLY A 138 7.73 19.70 4.03
C GLY A 138 7.86 18.27 3.51
N SER A 139 6.83 17.44 3.67
CA SER A 139 6.88 16.02 3.32
C SER A 139 5.74 15.64 2.38
N TYR A 140 6.04 14.85 1.35
CA TYR A 140 5.02 14.32 0.45
C TYR A 140 4.12 13.31 1.19
N ARG A 141 2.83 13.33 0.87
CA ARG A 141 1.84 12.32 1.28
C ARG A 141 0.92 12.00 0.12
N MET A 142 0.58 10.72 -0.01
CA MET A 142 -0.52 10.30 -0.87
C MET A 142 -1.82 10.49 -0.10
N VAL A 143 -2.71 11.31 -0.65
CA VAL A 143 -3.98 11.67 -0.02
C VAL A 143 -5.14 11.38 -0.97
N SER A 144 -6.32 11.13 -0.41
CA SER A 144 -7.59 11.06 -1.11
C SER A 144 -8.64 11.89 -0.39
N VAL A 145 -9.78 12.12 -1.05
CA VAL A 145 -10.91 12.86 -0.48
C VAL A 145 -12.18 12.01 -0.65
N PRO A 146 -12.70 11.39 0.41
CA PRO A 146 -13.79 10.40 0.32
C PRO A 146 -15.20 11.04 0.22
N PHE A 147 -15.28 12.33 -0.09
CA PHE A 147 -16.54 13.08 -0.11
C PHE A 147 -16.73 13.79 -1.44
N ALA A 148 -17.97 13.83 -1.92
CA ALA A 148 -18.34 14.55 -3.12
C ALA A 148 -18.61 16.04 -2.82
N SER A 149 -18.45 16.88 -3.83
CA SER A 149 -18.87 18.29 -3.76
C SER A 149 -20.39 18.45 -3.85
N ALA A 150 -20.94 19.45 -3.17
CA ALA A 150 -22.32 19.88 -3.35
C ALA A 150 -22.52 20.75 -4.61
N GLY A 151 -21.43 21.31 -5.15
CA GLY A 151 -21.38 22.10 -6.40
C GLY A 151 -20.63 21.40 -7.54
N PRO A 152 -20.29 22.09 -8.65
CA PRO A 152 -19.58 21.47 -9.77
C PRO A 152 -18.28 20.80 -9.31
N ALA A 153 -17.74 19.87 -10.11
CA ALA A 153 -16.58 19.03 -9.79
C ALA A 153 -15.24 19.78 -9.51
N TYR A 154 -15.29 21.10 -9.37
CA TYR A 154 -14.19 22.01 -9.13
C TYR A 154 -14.11 22.36 -7.64
N ARG A 155 -13.00 22.01 -6.99
CA ARG A 155 -12.73 22.36 -5.58
C ARG A 155 -11.29 22.88 -5.40
N PRO A 156 -10.97 24.12 -5.81
CA PRO A 156 -9.75 24.76 -5.32
C PRO A 156 -9.83 24.92 -3.79
N ASP A 157 -11.03 25.07 -3.24
CA ASP A 157 -11.31 25.24 -1.82
C ASP A 157 -10.86 24.06 -0.97
N VAL A 158 -11.04 22.79 -1.36
CA VAL A 158 -10.69 21.59 -0.53
C VAL A 158 -9.30 21.63 0.12
N PHE A 159 -8.35 22.31 -0.51
CA PHE A 159 -7.04 22.54 0.10
C PHE A 159 -6.72 24.02 0.28
N ALA A 160 -7.33 24.92 -0.51
CA ALA A 160 -6.95 26.33 -0.49
C ALA A 160 -7.57 27.14 0.66
N ASP A 161 -8.63 26.65 1.30
CA ASP A 161 -9.16 27.26 2.51
C ASP A 161 -8.20 27.07 3.71
N ASP A 162 -7.60 25.88 3.83
CA ASP A 162 -6.66 25.53 4.90
C ASP A 162 -5.21 25.93 4.59
N LEU A 163 -4.74 25.63 3.37
CA LEU A 163 -3.35 25.85 2.95
C LEU A 163 -3.14 27.22 2.28
N GLY A 164 -4.22 27.98 2.10
CA GLY A 164 -4.26 29.22 1.33
C GLY A 164 -4.31 28.98 -0.18
N ALA A 165 -4.55 30.04 -0.95
CA ALA A 165 -4.53 29.99 -2.41
C ALA A 165 -3.28 29.26 -2.93
N TYR A 166 -3.45 28.49 -4.02
CA TYR A 166 -2.39 27.68 -4.58
C TYR A 166 -1.13 28.51 -4.85
N ASP A 167 -0.04 28.13 -4.18
CA ASP A 167 1.28 28.75 -4.27
C ASP A 167 2.30 27.61 -4.20
N PRO A 168 3.03 27.30 -5.29
CA PRO A 168 3.98 26.19 -5.31
C PRO A 168 5.14 26.35 -4.32
N ALA A 169 5.36 27.55 -3.76
CA ALA A 169 6.32 27.76 -2.66
C ALA A 169 5.77 27.38 -1.28
N ARG A 170 4.45 27.23 -1.14
CA ARG A 170 3.75 26.85 0.10
C ARG A 170 3.24 25.43 0.05
N TRP A 171 2.59 25.03 -1.04
CA TRP A 171 2.05 23.69 -1.19
C TRP A 171 1.90 23.32 -2.68
N ARG A 172 2.03 22.03 -2.97
CA ARG A 172 1.96 21.48 -4.35
C ARG A 172 1.17 20.19 -4.34
N ILE A 173 0.42 19.97 -5.42
CA ILE A 173 -0.41 18.79 -5.61
C ILE A 173 -0.16 18.17 -6.99
N PHE A 174 -0.05 16.85 -7.07
CA PHE A 174 0.26 16.13 -8.31
C PHE A 174 -0.63 14.91 -8.51
N ARG A 175 -0.74 14.51 -9.77
CA ARG A 175 -1.38 13.27 -10.21
C ARG A 175 -0.45 12.48 -11.09
N TRP A 176 -0.66 11.18 -11.11
CA TRP A 176 -0.09 10.31 -12.13
C TRP A 176 -1.03 10.22 -13.33
N GLN A 177 -0.53 10.60 -14.50
CA GLN A 177 -1.28 10.59 -15.76
C GLN A 177 -0.34 10.18 -16.88
N SER A 178 -0.78 9.22 -17.72
CA SER A 178 -0.04 8.82 -18.92
C SER A 178 1.41 8.40 -18.66
N GLY A 179 1.68 7.76 -17.52
CA GLY A 179 3.02 7.29 -17.16
C GLY A 179 3.96 8.35 -16.58
N ALA A 180 3.47 9.54 -16.23
CA ALA A 180 4.26 10.60 -15.62
C ALA A 180 3.48 11.39 -14.56
N TYR A 181 4.19 12.15 -13.74
CA TYR A 181 3.58 13.11 -12.83
C TYR A 181 3.16 14.39 -13.58
N ALA A 182 1.91 14.79 -13.36
CA ALA A 182 1.37 16.07 -13.76
C ALA A 182 1.02 16.88 -12.51
N GLU A 183 1.51 18.11 -12.42
CA GLU A 183 1.15 19.04 -11.35
C GLU A 183 -0.29 19.53 -11.56
N ASN A 184 -1.14 19.36 -10.54
CA ASN A 184 -2.55 19.72 -10.58
C ASN A 184 -2.75 21.13 -9.99
N SER A 185 -2.07 22.13 -10.56
CA SER A 185 -2.04 23.50 -10.05
C SER A 185 -3.40 24.19 -9.99
N ALA A 186 -4.33 23.76 -10.83
CA ALA A 186 -5.72 24.25 -10.81
C ALA A 186 -6.59 23.54 -9.76
N VAL A 187 -6.06 22.51 -9.08
CA VAL A 187 -6.76 21.70 -8.07
C VAL A 187 -8.09 21.16 -8.63
N GLN A 188 -8.01 20.63 -9.84
CA GLN A 188 -9.16 20.09 -10.56
C GLN A 188 -9.34 18.60 -10.29
N ASP A 189 -10.57 18.12 -10.52
CA ASP A 189 -10.94 16.72 -10.42
C ASP A 189 -10.62 16.07 -9.06
N ILE A 190 -10.88 16.78 -7.95
CA ILE A 190 -10.85 16.19 -6.61
C ILE A 190 -12.14 15.40 -6.42
N VAL A 191 -12.08 14.08 -6.62
CA VAL A 191 -13.24 13.20 -6.63
C VAL A 191 -13.01 11.96 -5.77
N PRO A 192 -14.05 11.43 -5.11
CA PRO A 192 -13.98 10.16 -4.40
C PRO A 192 -13.41 9.03 -5.26
N GLY A 193 -12.62 8.15 -4.65
CA GLY A 193 -11.98 7.02 -5.32
C GLY A 193 -10.63 7.34 -5.98
N ARG A 194 -10.23 8.61 -6.04
CA ARG A 194 -8.94 9.03 -6.63
C ARG A 194 -7.97 9.52 -5.54
N ALA A 195 -6.67 9.34 -5.80
CA ALA A 195 -5.61 9.85 -4.93
C ALA A 195 -4.67 10.83 -5.64
N TYR A 196 -3.95 11.60 -4.83
CA TYR A 196 -3.09 12.70 -5.22
C TYR A 196 -1.85 12.72 -4.33
N TRP A 197 -0.75 13.22 -4.88
CA TRP A 197 0.41 13.57 -4.08
C TRP A 197 0.25 14.99 -3.60
N LEU A 198 0.44 15.22 -2.31
CA LEU A 198 0.36 16.53 -1.69
C LEU A 198 1.61 16.77 -0.85
N ILE A 199 2.18 17.97 -0.96
CA ILE A 199 3.22 18.46 -0.06
C ILE A 199 2.85 19.86 0.39
N ALA A 200 2.96 20.13 1.69
CA ALA A 200 2.73 21.44 2.28
C ALA A 200 3.93 21.83 3.14
N LYS A 201 4.55 22.97 2.87
CA LYS A 201 5.74 23.47 3.58
C LYS A 201 5.47 23.64 5.08
N GLY A 202 4.30 24.18 5.43
CA GLY A 202 3.88 24.37 6.83
C GLY A 202 3.21 23.15 7.46
N GLY A 203 2.82 22.15 6.67
CA GLY A 203 1.89 21.11 7.13
C GLY A 203 0.52 21.71 7.48
N GLY A 204 -0.24 21.02 8.33
CA GLY A 204 -1.50 21.52 8.88
C GLY A 204 -2.66 20.53 8.79
N THR A 205 -3.77 20.85 9.45
CA THR A 205 -5.03 20.13 9.26
C THR A 205 -5.60 20.50 7.89
N VAL A 206 -6.19 19.52 7.21
CA VAL A 206 -6.97 19.73 6.01
C VAL A 206 -8.37 19.21 6.26
N ASP A 207 -9.38 19.98 5.92
CA ASP A 207 -10.78 19.60 5.97
C ASP A 207 -11.49 19.78 4.62
N VAL A 208 -12.73 19.30 4.55
CA VAL A 208 -13.62 19.59 3.43
C VAL A 208 -14.85 20.25 3.98
N LEU A 209 -15.04 21.52 3.63
CA LEU A 209 -16.25 22.27 3.93
C LEU A 209 -17.41 21.84 3.04
N SER A 210 -18.62 21.78 3.61
CA SER A 210 -19.86 21.42 2.90
C SER A 210 -19.73 20.12 2.09
N ALA A 211 -19.27 19.06 2.75
CA ALA A 211 -18.95 17.78 2.13
C ALA A 211 -20.17 16.89 2.02
N ASN A 212 -20.41 16.25 0.88
CA ASN A 212 -21.47 15.26 0.73
C ASN A 212 -20.89 13.84 0.78
N THR A 213 -21.53 12.96 1.54
CA THR A 213 -21.21 11.53 1.46
C THR A 213 -21.61 10.98 0.08
N LEU A 214 -20.97 9.91 -0.36
CA LEU A 214 -21.49 9.10 -1.46
C LEU A 214 -22.75 8.33 -1.03
N PRO A 215 -23.58 7.90 -1.99
CA PRO A 215 -24.64 6.93 -1.73
C PRO A 215 -24.06 5.62 -1.17
N ASP A 216 -24.85 4.90 -0.37
CA ASP A 216 -24.53 3.56 0.18
C ASP A 216 -24.63 2.47 -0.90
N SER A 217 -23.83 2.63 -1.95
CA SER A 217 -23.70 1.74 -3.10
C SER A 217 -22.24 1.64 -3.52
N ALA A 218 -21.90 0.60 -4.27
CA ALA A 218 -20.54 0.45 -4.77
C ALA A 218 -20.09 1.65 -5.63
N CYS A 219 -18.80 1.96 -5.54
CA CYS A 219 -18.14 3.02 -6.30
C CYS A 219 -17.18 2.40 -7.32
N SER A 220 -17.35 2.76 -8.59
CA SER A 220 -16.55 2.26 -9.69
C SER A 220 -15.39 3.21 -10.00
N ILE A 221 -14.17 2.70 -10.00
CA ILE A 221 -12.93 3.44 -10.25
C ILE A 221 -12.26 2.86 -11.50
N PRO A 222 -12.33 3.55 -12.66
CA PRO A 222 -11.66 3.09 -13.87
C PRO A 222 -10.14 3.22 -13.73
N LEU A 223 -9.41 2.22 -14.23
CA LEU A 223 -7.95 2.20 -14.24
C LEU A 223 -7.42 2.29 -15.68
N ALA A 224 -6.37 3.10 -15.86
CA ALA A 224 -5.53 3.00 -17.05
C ALA A 224 -4.60 1.78 -16.92
N GLN A 225 -4.18 1.19 -18.04
CA GLN A 225 -3.14 0.17 -17.99
C GLN A 225 -1.84 0.76 -17.40
N GLY A 226 -1.20 0.03 -16.48
CA GLY A 226 -0.06 0.50 -15.71
C GLY A 226 -0.45 1.07 -14.34
N TRP A 227 0.36 1.99 -13.83
CA TRP A 227 0.19 2.56 -12.49
C TRP A 227 -0.98 3.55 -12.41
N ASN A 228 -1.75 3.45 -11.33
CA ASN A 228 -2.88 4.33 -11.01
C ASN A 228 -2.82 4.75 -9.54
N MET A 229 -3.27 5.98 -9.26
CA MET A 229 -3.43 6.50 -7.91
C MET A 229 -4.91 6.46 -7.52
N VAL A 230 -5.24 5.61 -6.56
CA VAL A 230 -6.63 5.38 -6.09
C VAL A 230 -6.76 5.72 -4.62
N GLY A 231 -7.97 6.10 -4.21
CA GLY A 231 -8.31 6.42 -2.83
C GLY A 231 -9.54 5.63 -2.36
N ASP A 232 -9.81 5.66 -1.07
CA ASP A 232 -11.09 5.21 -0.54
C ASP A 232 -12.19 6.22 -0.94
N PRO A 233 -13.27 5.79 -1.62
CA PRO A 233 -14.37 6.67 -1.94
C PRO A 233 -15.32 6.93 -0.77
N PHE A 234 -15.19 6.24 0.37
CA PHE A 234 -16.10 6.35 1.51
C PHE A 234 -15.44 6.92 2.76
N GLY A 235 -16.25 7.51 3.65
CA GLY A 235 -15.79 8.05 4.95
C GLY A 235 -15.45 6.98 6.00
N TYR A 236 -15.22 5.74 5.59
CA TYR A 236 -14.93 4.59 6.43
C TYR A 236 -14.12 3.57 5.63
N ALA A 237 -13.23 2.84 6.29
CA ALA A 237 -12.35 1.89 5.62
C ALA A 237 -13.10 0.73 4.96
N VAL A 238 -12.57 0.23 3.84
CA VAL A 238 -13.07 -0.95 3.10
C VAL A 238 -11.96 -2.00 3.00
N ASN A 239 -12.28 -3.26 3.32
CA ASN A 239 -11.33 -4.36 3.20
C ASN A 239 -10.98 -4.62 1.73
N LEU A 240 -9.70 -4.81 1.42
CA LEU A 240 -9.27 -5.08 0.05
C LEU A 240 -9.83 -6.40 -0.49
N SER A 241 -10.04 -7.39 0.37
CA SER A 241 -10.70 -8.65 0.02
C SER A 241 -12.17 -8.50 -0.41
N ASP A 242 -12.81 -7.39 -0.06
CA ASP A 242 -14.17 -7.07 -0.46
C ASP A 242 -14.22 -6.32 -1.81
N VAL A 243 -13.11 -5.74 -2.26
CA VAL A 243 -13.03 -5.01 -3.53
C VAL A 243 -13.07 -5.99 -4.71
N TRP A 244 -13.88 -5.66 -5.72
CA TRP A 244 -13.90 -6.40 -6.98
C TRP A 244 -13.06 -5.71 -8.06
N VAL A 245 -12.54 -6.51 -8.96
CA VAL A 245 -11.84 -6.07 -10.17
C VAL A 245 -12.58 -6.63 -11.37
N HIS A 246 -12.90 -5.76 -12.32
CA HIS A 246 -13.66 -6.11 -13.52
C HIS A 246 -12.91 -5.70 -14.78
N ASP A 247 -13.11 -6.47 -15.85
CA ASP A 247 -12.96 -6.01 -17.24
C ASP A 247 -14.33 -6.11 -17.96
N SER A 248 -14.34 -6.25 -19.29
CA SER A 248 -15.58 -6.42 -20.06
C SER A 248 -16.30 -7.76 -19.81
N ASP A 249 -15.57 -8.82 -19.44
CA ASP A 249 -16.04 -10.21 -19.52
C ASP A 249 -15.88 -10.98 -18.20
N SER A 250 -15.07 -10.46 -17.27
CA SER A 250 -14.61 -11.15 -16.07
C SER A 250 -14.76 -10.28 -14.82
N SER A 251 -14.89 -10.94 -13.67
CA SER A 251 -15.03 -10.29 -12.37
C SER A 251 -14.39 -11.15 -11.29
N PHE A 252 -13.41 -10.59 -10.58
CA PHE A 252 -12.66 -11.30 -9.53
C PHE A 252 -12.57 -10.46 -8.27
N ARG A 253 -12.32 -11.10 -7.12
CA ARG A 253 -11.92 -10.36 -5.92
C ARG A 253 -10.51 -9.82 -6.11
N PHE A 254 -10.22 -8.65 -5.56
CA PHE A 254 -8.90 -8.02 -5.70
C PHE A 254 -7.77 -8.95 -5.22
N THR A 255 -8.01 -9.65 -4.11
CA THR A 255 -7.06 -10.57 -3.49
C THR A 255 -7.11 -12.00 -4.06
N ASP A 256 -7.93 -12.26 -5.08
CA ASP A 256 -7.99 -13.58 -5.72
C ASP A 256 -6.62 -13.94 -6.29
N THR A 257 -6.16 -15.16 -6.04
CA THR A 257 -4.84 -15.62 -6.44
C THR A 257 -4.67 -15.54 -7.95
N ASP A 258 -5.64 -15.98 -8.76
CA ASP A 258 -5.48 -16.04 -10.21
C ASP A 258 -5.95 -14.77 -10.96
N ASN A 259 -6.05 -13.65 -10.25
CA ASN A 259 -6.36 -12.35 -10.84
C ASN A 259 -5.22 -11.85 -11.75
N MET A 260 -5.45 -11.82 -13.06
CA MET A 260 -4.50 -11.34 -14.09
C MET A 260 -4.70 -9.87 -14.47
N LEU A 261 -5.66 -9.16 -13.85
CA LEU A 261 -6.02 -7.78 -14.22
C LEU A 261 -5.23 -6.73 -13.43
N THR A 262 -4.74 -7.05 -12.24
CA THR A 262 -3.99 -6.14 -11.35
C THR A 262 -2.94 -6.89 -10.54
N GLU A 263 -1.91 -6.20 -10.04
CA GLU A 263 -0.84 -6.81 -9.21
C GLU A 263 -1.25 -7.29 -7.80
N ARG A 264 -2.54 -7.46 -7.48
CA ARG A 264 -3.08 -7.96 -6.19
C ARG A 264 -2.51 -7.26 -4.94
N ARG A 265 -1.87 -6.11 -5.13
CA ARG A 265 -1.16 -5.32 -4.15
C ARG A 265 -1.68 -3.89 -4.23
N LEU A 266 -2.01 -3.35 -3.07
CA LEU A 266 -2.36 -1.95 -2.90
C LEU A 266 -1.25 -1.32 -2.05
N VAL A 267 -0.56 -0.32 -2.59
CA VAL A 267 0.63 0.24 -1.93
C VAL A 267 0.32 1.64 -1.41
N ALA A 268 0.34 1.80 -0.09
CA ALA A 268 0.22 3.08 0.58
C ALA A 268 1.58 3.78 0.67
N TYR A 269 1.55 5.07 1.05
CA TYR A 269 2.76 5.83 1.35
C TYR A 269 2.62 6.66 2.63
N ASP A 270 3.50 6.43 3.60
CA ASP A 270 3.66 7.25 4.80
C ASP A 270 5.15 7.53 5.10
N GLY A 271 5.85 8.14 4.14
CA GLY A 271 7.30 8.36 4.22
C GLY A 271 8.15 7.22 3.65
N GLY A 272 7.48 6.13 3.28
CA GLY A 272 7.99 4.99 2.52
C GLY A 272 6.80 4.20 1.97
N TYR A 273 7.06 3.33 0.98
CA TYR A 273 6.02 2.48 0.41
C TYR A 273 5.72 1.28 1.31
N THR A 274 4.43 1.04 1.55
CA THR A 274 3.97 -0.06 2.40
C THR A 274 2.73 -0.75 1.85
N ASN A 275 2.62 -2.07 2.02
CA ASN A 275 1.41 -2.81 1.63
C ASN A 275 0.19 -2.52 2.50
N ALA A 276 -0.95 -2.29 1.85
CA ALA A 276 -2.22 -2.01 2.49
C ALA A 276 -3.21 -3.17 2.30
N ALA A 277 -3.82 -3.63 3.38
CA ALA A 277 -4.90 -4.63 3.37
C ALA A 277 -6.30 -3.99 3.25
N GLN A 278 -6.39 -2.67 3.35
CA GLN A 278 -7.64 -1.91 3.36
C GLN A 278 -7.44 -0.58 2.62
N LEU A 279 -8.50 -0.13 1.96
CA LEU A 279 -8.66 1.27 1.60
C LEU A 279 -9.11 1.99 2.86
N ALA A 280 -8.36 2.99 3.30
CA ALA A 280 -8.69 3.82 4.44
C ALA A 280 -9.06 5.23 3.97
N PRO A 281 -10.05 5.87 4.61
CA PRO A 281 -10.46 7.22 4.25
C PRO A 281 -9.27 8.17 4.37
N TRP A 282 -9.15 9.08 3.40
CA TRP A 282 -8.07 10.08 3.28
C TRP A 282 -6.68 9.56 2.89
N ALA A 283 -6.46 8.26 2.86
CA ALA A 283 -5.22 7.68 2.36
C ALA A 283 -5.26 7.53 0.84
N GLY A 284 -4.11 7.75 0.20
CA GLY A 284 -3.91 7.45 -1.21
C GLY A 284 -3.06 6.20 -1.41
N TYR A 285 -3.30 5.51 -2.53
CA TYR A 285 -2.69 4.22 -2.82
C TYR A 285 -2.27 4.11 -4.28
N TRP A 286 -1.21 3.36 -4.53
CA TRP A 286 -0.86 2.84 -5.84
C TRP A 286 -1.51 1.49 -6.08
N VAL A 287 -2.02 1.32 -7.29
CA VAL A 287 -2.41 0.03 -7.86
C VAL A 287 -1.91 -0.04 -9.30
N ARG A 288 -1.41 -1.20 -9.72
CA ARG A 288 -1.00 -1.44 -11.10
C ARG A 288 -2.00 -2.33 -11.80
N ALA A 289 -2.62 -1.82 -12.86
CA ALA A 289 -3.43 -2.60 -13.78
C ALA A 289 -2.54 -3.23 -14.85
N LEU A 290 -2.67 -4.54 -15.04
CA LEU A 290 -1.89 -5.32 -16.00
C LEU A 290 -2.52 -5.29 -17.40
N ALA A 291 -3.83 -5.05 -17.47
CA ALA A 291 -4.61 -4.96 -18.70
C ALA A 291 -5.29 -3.60 -18.84
N SER A 292 -5.72 -3.27 -20.05
CA SER A 292 -6.58 -2.11 -20.34
C SER A 292 -8.05 -2.42 -20.03
N GLY A 293 -8.86 -1.38 -19.78
CA GLY A 293 -10.31 -1.55 -19.54
C GLY A 293 -10.65 -2.11 -18.17
N VAL A 294 -9.68 -2.14 -17.26
CA VAL A 294 -9.85 -2.61 -15.89
C VAL A 294 -10.52 -1.53 -15.05
N ARG A 295 -11.42 -1.93 -14.15
CA ARG A 295 -11.99 -1.06 -13.11
C ARG A 295 -12.03 -1.77 -11.76
N LEU A 296 -11.87 -0.98 -10.70
CA LEU A 296 -12.16 -1.42 -9.34
C LEU A 296 -13.60 -1.10 -9.00
N GLU A 297 -14.29 -2.01 -8.35
CA GLU A 297 -15.62 -1.78 -7.79
C GLU A 297 -15.50 -1.90 -6.27
N VAL A 298 -15.42 -0.74 -5.60
CA VAL A 298 -15.27 -0.64 -4.15
C VAL A 298 -16.66 -0.69 -3.52
N PRO A 299 -17.03 -1.74 -2.79
CA PRO A 299 -18.36 -1.84 -2.22
C PRO A 299 -18.54 -0.84 -1.07
N ALA A 300 -19.77 -0.34 -0.89
CA ALA A 300 -20.16 0.36 0.32
C ALA A 300 -20.31 -0.65 1.48
N ARG A 301 -19.18 -1.16 1.95
CA ARG A 301 -19.09 -2.15 3.04
C ARG A 301 -17.95 -1.75 3.96
N ALA A 302 -18.29 -1.41 5.20
CA ALA A 302 -17.27 -1.05 6.17
C ALA A 302 -16.43 -2.27 6.53
N ALA A 303 -15.12 -2.06 6.63
CA ALA A 303 -14.17 -3.08 7.04
C ALA A 303 -14.57 -3.63 8.42
N ALA A 304 -14.78 -4.94 8.49
CA ALA A 304 -14.74 -5.65 9.76
C ALA A 304 -13.31 -5.59 10.33
N LYS A 305 -13.15 -5.76 11.64
CA LYS A 305 -11.81 -6.02 12.23
C LYS A 305 -11.19 -7.20 11.47
N SER A 306 -10.06 -6.97 10.80
CA SER A 306 -9.38 -8.05 10.09
C SER A 306 -8.78 -9.02 11.09
N GLU A 307 -8.99 -10.32 10.86
CA GLU A 307 -8.06 -11.34 11.33
C GLU A 307 -6.84 -11.29 10.40
N GLY A 308 -5.64 -11.41 10.98
CA GLY A 308 -4.37 -11.24 10.27
C GLY A 308 -4.29 -12.07 9.00
N GLY A 309 -3.66 -11.47 7.97
CA GLY A 309 -3.49 -12.07 6.64
C GLY A 309 -2.92 -13.49 6.69
N GLY A 310 -3.38 -14.32 5.75
CA GLY A 310 -2.97 -15.72 5.61
C GLY A 310 -1.46 -15.90 5.58
N LYS A 311 -1.00 -17.05 6.08
CA LYS A 311 0.42 -17.44 6.10
C LYS A 311 1.04 -17.29 4.71
N GLU A 312 2.15 -16.55 4.63
CA GLU A 312 3.02 -16.55 3.45
C GLU A 312 3.47 -18.00 3.18
N GLU A 313 3.11 -18.53 2.01
CA GLU A 313 3.61 -19.82 1.52
C GLU A 313 4.92 -19.57 0.76
N GLY A 314 6.04 -20.04 1.31
CA GLY A 314 7.33 -20.01 0.64
C GLY A 314 8.48 -19.55 1.52
N TRP A 315 9.58 -19.19 0.85
CA TRP A 315 10.77 -18.61 1.45
C TRP A 315 11.06 -17.26 0.81
N SER A 316 11.53 -16.30 1.58
CA SER A 316 12.01 -15.04 1.02
C SER A 316 13.18 -14.45 1.81
N LEU A 317 13.94 -13.61 1.12
CA LEU A 317 14.86 -12.67 1.72
C LEU A 317 14.28 -11.27 1.52
N ALA A 318 13.75 -10.70 2.61
CA ALA A 318 13.24 -9.34 2.62
C ALA A 318 14.42 -8.37 2.71
N PHE A 319 14.41 -7.33 1.90
CA PHE A 319 15.40 -6.27 1.88
C PHE A 319 14.75 -4.93 2.23
N ALA A 320 15.54 -4.06 2.85
CA ALA A 320 15.16 -2.68 3.10
C ALA A 320 16.35 -1.75 2.88
N ALA A 321 16.12 -0.58 2.30
CA ALA A 321 17.09 0.50 2.17
C ALA A 321 16.59 1.74 2.91
N GLU A 322 17.44 2.33 3.74
CA GLU A 322 17.10 3.54 4.51
C GLU A 322 18.15 4.63 4.31
N CYS A 323 17.69 5.87 4.16
CA CYS A 323 18.53 7.06 4.12
C CYS A 323 17.87 8.20 4.89
N GLY A 324 18.34 8.45 6.11
CA GLY A 324 17.71 9.43 7.00
C GLY A 324 16.29 9.02 7.39
N ALA A 325 15.30 9.84 7.04
CA ALA A 325 13.88 9.56 7.31
C ALA A 325 13.19 8.76 6.20
N PHE A 326 13.85 8.61 5.05
CA PHE A 326 13.29 7.94 3.88
C PHE A 326 13.69 6.47 3.90
N HIS A 327 12.76 5.62 3.50
CA HIS A 327 12.96 4.19 3.53
C HIS A 327 12.14 3.51 2.43
N ASP A 328 12.71 2.41 1.93
CA ASP A 328 12.04 1.42 1.11
C ASP A 328 12.23 0.06 1.81
N ARG A 329 11.14 -0.57 2.24
CA ARG A 329 11.18 -1.71 3.19
C ARG A 329 10.45 -2.95 2.71
N ASP A 330 9.69 -2.83 1.63
CA ASP A 330 8.78 -3.88 1.16
C ASP A 330 9.32 -4.51 -0.13
N ASN A 331 10.62 -4.86 -0.12
CA ASN A 331 11.30 -5.48 -1.26
C ASN A 331 11.72 -6.91 -0.93
N ARG A 332 11.54 -7.87 -1.85
CA ARG A 332 11.83 -9.29 -1.58
C ARG A 332 12.41 -10.03 -2.78
N ALA A 333 13.44 -10.83 -2.53
CA ALA A 333 13.77 -11.97 -3.38
C ALA A 333 13.05 -13.19 -2.80
N ALA A 334 12.13 -13.80 -3.54
CA ALA A 334 11.27 -14.83 -3.00
C ALA A 334 11.20 -16.08 -3.86
N VAL A 335 11.01 -17.22 -3.19
CA VAL A 335 10.66 -18.49 -3.80
C VAL A 335 9.27 -18.87 -3.33
N THR A 336 8.30 -18.78 -4.23
CA THR A 336 6.89 -19.07 -3.96
C THR A 336 6.39 -20.18 -4.89
N PRO A 337 5.34 -20.93 -4.52
CA PRO A 337 4.73 -21.93 -5.40
C PRO A 337 4.27 -21.36 -6.75
N ARG A 338 3.98 -20.06 -6.81
CA ARG A 338 3.44 -19.39 -8.00
C ARG A 338 4.48 -18.61 -8.81
N GLY A 339 5.69 -18.47 -8.28
CA GLY A 339 6.80 -17.76 -8.91
C GLY A 339 6.40 -16.37 -9.39
N ALA A 340 6.69 -16.06 -10.65
CA ALA A 340 6.50 -14.73 -11.23
C ALA A 340 5.05 -14.20 -11.18
N ARG A 341 4.04 -15.03 -10.88
CA ARG A 341 2.67 -14.54 -10.65
C ARG A 341 2.52 -13.78 -9.33
N ASP A 342 3.47 -13.91 -8.42
CA ASP A 342 3.55 -13.19 -7.15
C ASP A 342 4.53 -12.00 -7.22
N ASP A 343 5.08 -11.66 -8.39
CA ASP A 343 5.92 -10.46 -8.49
C ASP A 343 5.12 -9.20 -8.17
N ALA A 344 5.81 -8.21 -7.61
CA ALA A 344 5.29 -6.88 -7.40
C ALA A 344 6.18 -5.86 -8.09
N SER A 345 5.60 -4.99 -8.91
CA SER A 345 6.36 -3.91 -9.55
C SER A 345 6.68 -2.80 -8.55
N GLU A 346 7.81 -2.13 -8.77
CA GLU A 346 8.18 -0.95 -7.99
C GLU A 346 7.28 0.25 -8.33
N PRO A 347 6.58 0.86 -7.35
CA PRO A 347 5.75 2.04 -7.61
C PRO A 347 6.58 3.24 -8.07
N PRO A 348 6.00 4.20 -8.83
CA PRO A 348 6.73 5.39 -9.23
C PRO A 348 7.15 6.22 -8.00
N ALA A 349 8.45 6.52 -7.84
CA ALA A 349 8.95 7.34 -6.73
C ALA A 349 8.43 8.80 -6.79
N MET A 350 8.33 9.51 -5.66
CA MET A 350 7.93 10.92 -5.61
C MET A 350 8.82 11.73 -4.65
N GLY A 351 9.36 12.85 -5.13
CA GLY A 351 10.21 13.72 -4.33
C GLY A 351 11.53 13.05 -3.91
N PRO A 352 12.17 13.51 -2.83
CA PRO A 352 13.37 12.88 -2.29
C PRO A 352 13.09 11.45 -1.83
N HIS A 353 13.98 10.50 -2.16
CA HIS A 353 13.73 9.09 -1.93
C HIS A 353 15.01 8.26 -1.82
N VAL A 354 14.87 7.10 -1.20
CA VAL A 354 15.72 5.93 -1.42
C VAL A 354 14.83 4.85 -2.01
N THR A 355 15.30 4.16 -3.05
CA THR A 355 14.55 3.07 -3.70
C THR A 355 15.48 1.88 -3.87
N LEU A 356 14.94 0.71 -3.56
CA LEU A 356 15.54 -0.59 -3.85
C LEU A 356 14.64 -1.29 -4.87
N ALA A 357 15.20 -1.78 -5.98
CA ALA A 357 14.41 -2.60 -6.90
C ALA A 357 15.22 -3.74 -7.49
N PHE A 358 14.57 -4.88 -7.66
CA PHE A 358 15.08 -6.00 -8.43
C PHE A 358 14.91 -5.75 -9.92
N ASP A 359 15.94 -6.09 -10.69
CA ASP A 359 15.96 -5.92 -12.13
C ASP A 359 15.77 -7.28 -12.82
N ARG A 360 14.65 -7.46 -13.53
CA ARG A 360 14.37 -8.70 -14.26
C ARG A 360 13.73 -8.43 -15.62
N GLY A 361 14.47 -8.71 -16.69
CA GLY A 361 13.96 -8.53 -18.06
C GLY A 361 13.58 -7.08 -18.41
N GLY A 362 14.23 -6.09 -17.77
CA GLY A 362 13.92 -4.67 -17.92
C GLY A 362 12.79 -4.16 -17.03
N ALA A 363 12.12 -5.02 -16.26
CA ALA A 363 11.17 -4.61 -15.23
C ALA A 363 11.90 -4.29 -13.91
N ARG A 364 11.44 -3.25 -13.23
CA ARG A 364 11.81 -2.92 -11.85
C ARG A 364 10.76 -3.47 -10.89
N LEU A 365 11.17 -4.39 -10.03
CA LEU A 365 10.30 -5.10 -9.11
C LEU A 365 10.62 -4.74 -7.67
N ALA A 366 9.59 -4.49 -6.87
CA ALA A 366 9.71 -4.52 -5.42
C ALA A 366 9.92 -5.97 -4.96
N GLU A 367 9.17 -6.92 -5.54
CA GLU A 367 9.26 -8.35 -5.22
C GLU A 367 9.55 -9.15 -6.50
N ASP A 368 10.67 -9.87 -6.54
CA ASP A 368 11.03 -10.82 -7.60
C ASP A 368 10.85 -12.26 -7.07
N CYS A 369 9.71 -12.83 -7.42
CA CYS A 369 9.25 -14.14 -7.00
C CYS A 369 9.57 -15.20 -8.07
N ARG A 370 10.16 -16.32 -7.67
CA ARG A 370 10.53 -17.44 -8.55
C ARG A 370 9.92 -18.74 -8.05
N ALA A 371 9.52 -19.61 -8.96
CA ALA A 371 9.13 -20.97 -8.63
C ALA A 371 10.33 -21.88 -8.84
N ASP A 372 10.52 -22.86 -7.96
CA ASP A 372 11.55 -23.92 -8.03
C ASP A 372 12.93 -23.45 -8.53
N ILE A 373 13.83 -23.19 -7.59
CA ILE A 373 15.17 -22.71 -7.90
C ILE A 373 16.21 -23.81 -8.13
N GLY A 374 15.82 -25.09 -8.11
CA GLY A 374 16.73 -26.23 -8.31
C GLY A 374 17.97 -26.16 -7.41
N ALA A 375 19.16 -26.15 -8.03
CA ALA A 375 20.44 -26.04 -7.32
C ALA A 375 20.75 -24.62 -6.79
N GLY A 376 20.09 -23.60 -7.35
CA GLY A 376 20.19 -22.21 -6.94
C GLY A 376 19.81 -21.20 -8.03
N GLN A 377 19.64 -19.94 -7.61
CA GLN A 377 19.27 -18.79 -8.43
C GLN A 377 19.96 -17.51 -7.97
N SER A 378 20.03 -16.53 -8.88
CA SER A 378 20.61 -15.20 -8.63
C SER A 378 19.58 -14.09 -8.80
N TRP A 379 19.45 -13.21 -7.82
CA TRP A 379 18.70 -11.97 -7.93
C TRP A 379 19.67 -10.79 -8.00
N ARG A 380 19.43 -9.87 -8.93
CA ARG A 380 20.14 -8.60 -9.01
C ARG A 380 19.18 -7.48 -8.63
N PHE A 381 19.69 -6.54 -7.86
CA PHE A 381 18.92 -5.37 -7.46
C PHE A 381 19.83 -4.16 -7.35
N THR A 382 19.21 -2.99 -7.47
CA THR A 382 19.87 -1.70 -7.34
C THR A 382 19.33 -0.96 -6.14
N VAL A 383 20.19 -0.17 -5.50
CA VAL A 383 19.78 0.83 -4.51
C VAL A 383 20.16 2.21 -5.04
N GLU A 384 19.18 3.08 -5.15
CA GLU A 384 19.28 4.42 -5.72
C GLU A 384 18.75 5.44 -4.73
N THR A 385 19.37 6.61 -4.66
CA THR A 385 18.86 7.73 -3.86
C THR A 385 19.36 9.06 -4.40
N ASP A 386 18.53 10.10 -4.29
CA ASP A 386 18.88 11.50 -4.53
C ASP A 386 19.25 12.24 -3.23
N LEU A 387 19.24 11.54 -2.10
CA LEU A 387 19.51 12.07 -0.77
C LEU A 387 21.01 12.14 -0.49
N ALA A 388 21.41 13.16 0.27
CA ALA A 388 22.72 13.18 0.90
C ALA A 388 22.68 12.38 2.20
N GLY A 389 23.67 11.51 2.40
CA GLY A 389 23.79 10.73 3.63
C GLY A 389 24.24 9.31 3.36
N GLN A 390 24.49 8.57 4.43
CA GLN A 390 24.76 7.14 4.33
C GLN A 390 23.44 6.40 4.04
N VAL A 391 23.51 5.39 3.17
CA VAL A 391 22.42 4.43 2.99
C VAL A 391 22.71 3.21 3.85
N GLU A 392 21.70 2.75 4.59
CA GLU A 392 21.71 1.49 5.31
C GLU A 392 20.86 0.48 4.55
N LEU A 393 21.51 -0.51 3.94
CA LEU A 393 20.85 -1.68 3.36
C LEU A 393 20.73 -2.74 4.45
N SER A 394 19.56 -3.33 4.61
CA SER A 394 19.33 -4.46 5.51
C SER A 394 18.58 -5.58 4.82
N TRP A 395 18.73 -6.80 5.33
CA TRP A 395 18.02 -7.96 4.83
C TRP A 395 17.75 -8.98 5.92
N ARG A 396 16.63 -9.69 5.78
CA ARG A 396 16.18 -10.69 6.73
C ARG A 396 15.50 -11.86 6.01
N GLU A 397 15.89 -13.06 6.42
CA GLU A 397 15.29 -14.30 5.96
C GLU A 397 13.90 -14.52 6.60
N GLN A 398 12.95 -14.99 5.80
CA GLN A 398 11.57 -15.25 6.19
C GLN A 398 11.05 -16.55 5.54
N GLY A 399 10.12 -17.22 6.23
CA GLY A 399 9.48 -18.45 5.73
C GLY A 399 10.31 -19.72 5.92
N VAL A 400 9.90 -20.80 5.26
CA VAL A 400 10.56 -22.11 5.38
C VAL A 400 11.60 -22.25 4.27
N ASN A 401 12.87 -22.07 4.64
CA ASN A 401 14.00 -22.29 3.74
C ASN A 401 14.13 -23.79 3.41
N GLY A 402 14.17 -24.14 2.12
CA GLY A 402 14.36 -25.51 1.62
C GLY A 402 15.76 -26.10 1.86
N GLY A 403 16.50 -25.63 2.87
CA GLY A 403 17.88 -26.01 3.15
C GLY A 403 18.92 -25.27 2.29
N TRP A 404 18.53 -24.20 1.61
CA TRP A 404 19.43 -23.37 0.80
C TRP A 404 20.29 -22.45 1.68
N GLN A 405 21.44 -22.08 1.14
CA GLN A 405 22.26 -21.00 1.65
C GLN A 405 22.01 -19.75 0.81
N TYR A 406 22.40 -18.59 1.34
CA TYR A 406 22.44 -17.36 0.57
C TYR A 406 23.73 -16.58 0.83
N GLN A 407 24.13 -15.77 -0.15
CA GLN A 407 25.22 -14.81 -0.04
C GLN A 407 24.84 -13.53 -0.78
N VAL A 408 24.92 -12.39 -0.08
CA VAL A 408 24.70 -11.06 -0.67
C VAL A 408 26.05 -10.47 -1.09
N PHE A 409 26.07 -9.77 -2.22
CA PHE A 409 27.24 -9.13 -2.81
C PHE A 409 26.94 -7.68 -3.11
N ASP A 410 27.88 -6.81 -2.79
CA ASP A 410 27.97 -5.46 -3.35
C ASP A 410 28.77 -5.56 -4.64
N VAL A 411 28.04 -5.58 -5.77
CA VAL A 411 28.60 -5.80 -7.11
C VAL A 411 29.48 -4.62 -7.50
N THR A 412 29.04 -3.40 -7.18
CA THR A 412 29.81 -2.17 -7.45
C THR A 412 31.14 -2.16 -6.71
N ALA A 413 31.18 -2.59 -5.44
CA ALA A 413 32.42 -2.73 -4.68
C ALA A 413 33.22 -4.00 -5.02
N GLY A 414 32.59 -4.98 -5.67
CA GLY A 414 33.18 -6.28 -5.98
C GLY A 414 33.53 -7.08 -4.72
N ARG A 415 32.59 -7.19 -3.77
CA ARG A 415 32.78 -7.94 -2.52
C ARG A 415 31.51 -8.65 -2.02
N ALA A 416 31.72 -9.80 -1.40
CA ALA A 416 30.71 -10.47 -0.60
C ALA A 416 30.48 -9.72 0.71
N LEU A 417 29.22 -9.62 1.14
CA LEU A 417 28.83 -8.97 2.39
C LEU A 417 28.84 -9.96 3.54
N GLU A 418 29.15 -9.48 4.74
CA GLU A 418 29.13 -10.31 5.94
C GLU A 418 27.71 -10.77 6.25
N GLN A 419 27.59 -11.97 6.82
CA GLN A 419 26.31 -12.45 7.34
C GLN A 419 25.98 -11.66 8.61
N GLY A 420 25.15 -10.63 8.46
CA GLY A 420 24.76 -9.74 9.56
C GLY A 420 23.49 -8.94 9.29
N GLY A 421 22.81 -9.22 8.17
CA GLY A 421 21.53 -8.61 7.81
C GLY A 421 21.58 -7.10 7.58
N SER A 422 22.76 -6.46 7.56
CA SER A 422 22.90 -5.03 7.33
C SER A 422 24.25 -4.66 6.71
N TYR A 423 24.27 -3.58 5.95
CA TYR A 423 25.43 -3.04 5.26
C TYR A 423 25.22 -1.56 4.94
N ALA A 424 26.15 -0.74 5.41
CA ALA A 424 26.10 0.71 5.19
C ALA A 424 27.08 1.16 4.11
N PHE A 425 26.64 2.02 3.21
CA PHE A 425 27.47 2.57 2.14
C PHE A 425 27.15 4.04 1.85
N GLN A 426 28.10 4.76 1.25
CA GLN A 426 27.88 6.11 0.76
C GLN A 426 27.37 6.02 -0.68
N PRO A 427 26.19 6.58 -1.01
CA PRO A 427 25.66 6.60 -2.37
C PRO A 427 26.45 7.58 -3.25
N GLU A 428 26.52 7.29 -4.55
CA GLU A 428 27.04 8.22 -5.55
C GLU A 428 25.86 8.84 -6.31
N PRO A 429 25.67 10.17 -6.28
CA PRO A 429 24.55 10.80 -6.97
C PRO A 429 24.48 10.44 -8.45
N GLY A 430 23.32 9.98 -8.91
CA GLY A 430 23.08 9.57 -10.29
C GLY A 430 23.73 8.24 -10.69
N ARG A 431 24.30 7.49 -9.75
CA ARG A 431 24.89 6.16 -9.98
C ARG A 431 24.28 5.13 -9.02
N PRO A 432 23.43 4.24 -9.55
CA PRO A 432 22.86 3.16 -8.75
C PRO A 432 23.95 2.29 -8.11
N ARG A 433 23.73 1.87 -6.86
CA ARG A 433 24.58 0.87 -6.23
C ARG A 433 24.03 -0.51 -6.59
N GLU A 434 24.82 -1.31 -7.28
CA GLU A 434 24.42 -2.65 -7.73
C GLU A 434 24.72 -3.71 -6.67
N PHE A 435 23.74 -4.56 -6.43
CA PHE A 435 23.82 -5.70 -5.54
C PHE A 435 23.35 -6.98 -6.22
N ALA A 436 23.79 -8.10 -5.68
CA ALA A 436 23.29 -9.42 -6.06
C ALA A 436 23.11 -10.29 -4.82
N VAL A 437 22.12 -11.18 -4.85
CA VAL A 437 22.02 -12.28 -3.90
C VAL A 437 21.97 -13.59 -4.67
N LEU A 438 22.86 -14.50 -4.31
CA LEU A 438 22.84 -15.88 -4.76
C LEU A 438 22.18 -16.72 -3.67
N VAL A 439 21.21 -17.56 -4.05
CA VAL A 439 20.52 -18.49 -3.15
C VAL A 439 20.63 -19.88 -3.74
N GLY A 440 21.01 -20.88 -2.96
CA GLY A 440 21.12 -22.26 -3.44
C GLY A 440 22.05 -23.12 -2.59
N SER A 441 22.58 -24.19 -3.19
CA SER A 441 23.62 -24.99 -2.54
C SER A 441 24.94 -24.21 -2.39
N ALA A 442 25.78 -24.61 -1.43
CA ALA A 442 27.11 -24.02 -1.25
C ALA A 442 27.96 -24.10 -2.54
N ALA A 443 27.83 -25.20 -3.29
CA ALA A 443 28.53 -25.39 -4.56
C ALA A 443 28.05 -24.40 -5.63
N TYR A 444 26.73 -24.20 -5.75
CA TYR A 444 26.16 -23.23 -6.67
C TYR A 444 26.66 -21.81 -6.38
N ILE A 445 26.63 -21.38 -5.11
CA ILE A 445 27.09 -20.03 -4.73
C ILE A 445 28.58 -19.85 -5.06
N ALA A 446 29.42 -20.85 -4.77
CA ALA A 446 30.86 -20.79 -5.04
C ALA A 446 31.16 -20.70 -6.55
N GLU A 447 30.48 -21.51 -7.37
CA GLU A 447 30.64 -21.51 -8.82
C GLU A 447 30.12 -20.21 -9.45
N GLU A 448 28.89 -19.82 -9.13
CA GLU A 448 28.22 -18.68 -9.76
C GLU A 448 28.86 -17.35 -9.36
N SER A 449 29.33 -17.21 -8.11
CA SER A 449 30.05 -16.00 -7.67
C SER A 449 31.36 -15.77 -8.44
N GLY A 450 32.05 -16.85 -8.84
CA GLY A 450 33.23 -16.80 -9.70
C GLY A 450 32.88 -16.49 -11.15
N ASN A 451 31.90 -17.22 -11.72
CA ASN A 451 31.47 -17.06 -13.11
C ASN A 451 30.93 -15.66 -13.40
N ALA A 452 30.11 -15.12 -12.49
CA ALA A 452 29.54 -13.77 -12.61
C ALA A 452 30.51 -12.65 -12.20
N GLY A 453 31.74 -12.99 -11.79
CA GLY A 453 32.76 -12.01 -11.40
C GLY A 453 32.39 -11.18 -10.17
N LEU A 454 31.54 -11.70 -9.29
CA LEU A 454 31.06 -11.01 -8.09
C LEU A 454 32.17 -10.86 -7.04
N VAL A 455 33.16 -11.75 -7.10
CA VAL A 455 34.36 -11.73 -6.26
C VAL A 455 35.63 -11.89 -7.11
N PRO A 456 36.79 -11.41 -6.61
CA PRO A 456 38.07 -11.60 -7.29
C PRO A 456 38.44 -13.07 -7.43
N ALA A 457 39.00 -13.47 -8.59
CA ALA A 457 39.45 -14.85 -8.79
C ALA A 457 40.75 -15.22 -8.04
N VAL A 458 41.56 -14.21 -7.66
CA VAL A 458 42.85 -14.42 -6.99
C VAL A 458 43.06 -13.45 -5.84
N THR A 459 43.72 -13.90 -4.78
CA THR A 459 44.19 -13.04 -3.70
C THR A 459 45.43 -12.27 -4.15
N ALA A 460 45.44 -10.93 -4.01
CA ALA A 460 46.55 -10.09 -4.47
C ALA A 460 46.69 -8.78 -3.68
N LEU A 461 47.94 -8.31 -3.54
CA LEU A 461 48.29 -7.01 -2.97
C LEU A 461 48.75 -6.05 -4.08
N SER A 462 48.01 -4.94 -4.25
CA SER A 462 48.30 -3.91 -5.24
C SER A 462 49.36 -2.92 -4.76
N GLN A 463 50.00 -2.23 -5.71
CA GLN A 463 50.82 -1.06 -5.41
C GLN A 463 49.93 0.09 -4.90
N ASN A 464 50.36 0.78 -3.84
CA ASN A 464 49.65 1.94 -3.29
C ASN A 464 49.58 3.08 -4.31
N ARG A 465 48.50 3.87 -4.28
CA ARG A 465 48.31 5.03 -5.18
C ARG A 465 47.80 6.26 -4.41
N PRO A 466 48.43 7.44 -4.59
CA PRO A 466 49.67 7.68 -5.36
C PRO A 466 50.91 7.07 -4.66
N ASN A 467 51.98 6.85 -5.44
CA ASN A 467 53.31 6.51 -4.94
C ASN A 467 54.38 7.14 -5.86
N PRO A 468 55.22 8.09 -5.39
CA PRO A 468 55.26 8.65 -4.04
C PRO A 468 53.98 9.40 -3.63
N PHE A 469 53.80 9.65 -2.33
CA PHE A 469 52.66 10.43 -1.81
C PHE A 469 53.10 11.43 -0.72
N ALA A 470 52.35 12.52 -0.57
CA ALA A 470 52.66 13.58 0.41
C ALA A 470 51.69 13.68 1.59
N GLY A 471 50.40 13.44 1.34
CA GLY A 471 49.36 13.52 2.37
C GLY A 471 48.83 12.14 2.74
N ALA A 472 48.10 11.52 1.81
CA ALA A 472 47.55 10.19 1.99
C ALA A 472 47.76 9.34 0.73
N THR A 473 47.75 8.03 0.92
CA THR A 473 47.78 7.04 -0.16
C THR A 473 46.74 5.97 0.11
N THR A 474 46.28 5.32 -0.95
CA THR A 474 45.36 4.19 -0.84
C THR A 474 46.14 2.90 -1.09
N ILE A 475 46.08 1.98 -0.14
CA ILE A 475 46.60 0.62 -0.28
C ILE A 475 45.41 -0.31 -0.58
N SER A 476 45.46 -0.97 -1.73
CA SER A 476 44.40 -1.88 -2.17
C SER A 476 44.86 -3.33 -2.18
N TYR A 477 43.98 -4.23 -1.76
CA TYR A 477 44.15 -5.67 -1.90
C TYR A 477 42.83 -6.33 -2.28
N GLN A 478 42.91 -7.56 -2.74
CA GLN A 478 41.75 -8.38 -3.08
C GLN A 478 41.92 -9.77 -2.50
N LEU A 479 40.82 -10.40 -2.11
CA LEU A 479 40.74 -11.74 -1.54
C LEU A 479 39.86 -12.62 -2.43
N ALA A 480 40.36 -13.79 -2.83
CA ALA A 480 39.56 -14.77 -3.57
C ALA A 480 38.59 -15.56 -2.69
N GLY A 481 38.92 -15.71 -1.41
CA GLY A 481 38.09 -16.39 -0.42
C GLY A 481 38.12 -15.63 0.90
N ALA A 482 37.11 -15.88 1.75
CA ALA A 482 37.06 -15.31 3.08
C ALA A 482 38.20 -15.84 3.96
N GLY A 483 38.66 -15.02 4.92
CA GLY A 483 39.59 -15.45 5.96
C GLY A 483 40.26 -14.30 6.69
N ARG A 484 41.19 -14.65 7.59
CA ARG A 484 41.91 -13.68 8.41
C ARG A 484 42.93 -12.93 7.56
N VAL A 485 42.86 -11.61 7.60
CA VAL A 485 43.79 -10.70 6.94
C VAL A 485 44.56 -9.91 7.97
N THR A 486 45.87 -9.78 7.74
CA THR A 486 46.72 -8.85 8.47
C THR A 486 47.48 -7.96 7.48
N LEU A 487 47.27 -6.65 7.55
CA LEU A 487 48.01 -5.66 6.78
C LEU A 487 48.84 -4.79 7.73
N LYS A 488 50.16 -4.94 7.66
CA LYS A 488 51.10 -4.26 8.56
C LYS A 488 52.07 -3.39 7.79
N LEU A 489 52.41 -2.24 8.36
CA LEU A 489 53.38 -1.28 7.84
C LEU A 489 54.68 -1.35 8.64
N TYR A 490 55.82 -1.31 7.94
CA TYR A 490 57.17 -1.44 8.50
C TYR A 490 58.08 -0.34 7.97
N ASN A 491 59.06 0.07 8.78
CA ASN A 491 60.14 0.95 8.33
C ASN A 491 61.28 0.14 7.67
N VAL A 492 62.32 0.83 7.19
CA VAL A 492 63.50 0.20 6.56
C VAL A 492 64.28 -0.74 7.48
N ALA A 493 64.17 -0.57 8.81
CA ALA A 493 64.78 -1.45 9.80
C ALA A 493 63.92 -2.69 10.11
N GLY A 494 62.78 -2.87 9.43
CA GLY A 494 61.86 -3.98 9.67
C GLY A 494 61.00 -3.83 10.93
N GLN A 495 61.02 -2.67 11.58
CA GLN A 495 60.22 -2.41 12.78
C GLN A 495 58.78 -2.14 12.37
N LEU A 496 57.83 -2.75 13.09
CA LEU A 496 56.40 -2.51 12.91
C LEU A 496 56.06 -1.07 13.26
N VAL A 497 55.49 -0.34 12.31
CA VAL A 497 55.11 1.06 12.45
C VAL A 497 53.63 1.20 12.79
N ARG A 498 52.79 0.43 12.09
CA ARG A 498 51.32 0.47 12.25
C ARG A 498 50.70 -0.81 11.74
N VAL A 499 49.69 -1.31 12.45
CA VAL A 499 48.74 -2.29 11.92
C VAL A 499 47.64 -1.50 11.22
N LEU A 500 47.47 -1.71 9.91
CA LEU A 500 46.43 -1.07 9.11
C LEU A 500 45.14 -1.89 9.11
N GLU A 501 45.27 -3.22 9.18
CA GLU A 501 44.16 -4.17 9.22
C GLU A 501 44.60 -5.42 10.01
N ASP A 502 43.75 -5.93 10.90
CA ASP A 502 43.87 -7.27 11.51
C ASP A 502 42.46 -7.77 11.85
N GLY A 503 41.97 -8.76 11.10
CA GLY A 503 40.63 -9.29 11.32
C GLY A 503 40.16 -10.26 10.25
N GLN A 504 38.95 -10.79 10.43
CA GLN A 504 38.27 -11.60 9.41
C GLN A 504 37.73 -10.70 8.30
N ARG A 505 37.82 -11.17 7.06
CA ARG A 505 37.27 -10.51 5.88
C ARG A 505 36.61 -11.51 4.95
N THR A 506 35.52 -11.09 4.31
CA THR A 506 34.85 -11.83 3.24
C THR A 506 35.68 -11.81 1.94
N ALA A 507 35.29 -12.59 0.93
CA ALA A 507 35.91 -12.47 -0.39
C ALA A 507 35.56 -11.12 -1.00
N GLY A 508 36.52 -10.44 -1.64
CA GLY A 508 36.26 -9.12 -2.21
C GLY A 508 37.47 -8.22 -2.38
N ARG A 509 37.20 -7.00 -2.87
CA ARG A 509 38.18 -5.93 -3.04
C ARG A 509 38.13 -4.96 -1.87
N TYR A 510 39.31 -4.55 -1.40
CA TYR A 510 39.48 -3.68 -0.24
C TYR A 510 40.45 -2.55 -0.57
N ALA A 511 40.18 -1.36 -0.02
CA ALA A 511 41.00 -0.17 -0.16
C ALA A 511 41.08 0.55 1.18
N LEU A 512 42.30 0.69 1.71
CA LEU A 512 42.55 1.40 2.96
C LEU A 512 43.31 2.68 2.67
N ARG A 513 42.78 3.81 3.15
CA ARG A 513 43.47 5.09 3.13
C ARG A 513 44.43 5.16 4.31
N TRP A 514 45.69 5.48 4.03
CA TRP A 514 46.70 5.74 5.04
C TRP A 514 47.26 7.15 4.89
N ASP A 515 47.45 7.84 6.01
CA ASP A 515 47.73 9.27 6.13
C ASP A 515 49.19 9.59 6.50
N GLY A 516 50.09 8.60 6.38
CA GLY A 516 51.50 8.78 6.73
C GLY A 516 51.77 8.87 8.23
N ARG A 517 50.85 8.39 9.08
CA ARG A 517 51.01 8.38 10.55
C ARG A 517 51.21 6.97 11.10
N ASP A 518 51.96 6.86 12.19
CA ASP A 518 52.17 5.62 12.95
C ASP A 518 50.97 5.24 13.83
N GLY A 519 51.07 4.13 14.56
CA GLY A 519 50.03 3.65 15.47
C GLY A 519 49.71 4.59 16.65
N THR A 520 50.55 5.59 16.92
CA THR A 520 50.33 6.62 17.96
C THR A 520 49.77 7.93 17.41
N GLY A 521 49.52 8.00 16.10
CA GLY A 521 49.06 9.20 15.42
C GLY A 521 50.18 10.20 15.09
N ARG A 522 51.45 9.84 15.31
CA ARG A 522 52.58 10.72 14.98
C ARG A 522 52.90 10.63 13.50
N ALA A 523 53.27 11.79 12.94
CA ALA A 523 53.62 11.91 11.54
C ALA A 523 54.99 11.25 11.30
N LEU A 524 55.06 10.31 10.35
CA LEU A 524 56.30 9.61 10.03
C LEU A 524 57.25 10.45 9.17
N PRO A 525 58.58 10.34 9.32
CA PRO A 525 59.52 11.09 8.48
C PRO A 525 59.41 10.68 7.00
N ASN A 526 59.85 11.58 6.11
CA ASN A 526 60.00 11.27 4.68
C ASN A 526 60.92 10.06 4.50
N GLY A 527 60.58 9.17 3.59
CA GLY A 527 61.38 7.98 3.37
C GLY A 527 60.61 6.78 2.81
N LEU A 528 61.33 5.67 2.76
CA LEU A 528 60.85 4.39 2.27
C LEU A 528 60.19 3.59 3.40
N TYR A 529 59.03 3.02 3.12
CA TYR A 529 58.32 2.11 4.01
C TYR A 529 57.87 0.87 3.23
N PHE A 530 57.55 -0.19 3.97
CA PHE A 530 57.05 -1.45 3.41
C PHE A 530 55.71 -1.78 4.04
N TYR A 531 54.78 -2.29 3.24
CA TYR A 531 53.55 -2.89 3.74
C TYR A 531 53.47 -4.34 3.32
N ARG A 532 53.04 -5.18 4.27
CA ARG A 532 52.93 -6.63 4.11
C ARG A 532 51.51 -7.06 4.39
N LEU A 533 50.93 -7.77 3.42
CA LEU A 533 49.65 -8.45 3.54
C LEU A 533 49.90 -9.93 3.84
N GLU A 534 49.26 -10.44 4.87
CA GLU A 534 49.09 -11.85 5.16
C GLU A 534 47.61 -12.19 5.03
N ALA A 535 47.29 -13.10 4.12
CA ALA A 535 45.93 -13.54 3.81
C ALA A 535 45.95 -15.03 3.42
N PRO A 536 44.79 -15.72 3.37
CA PRO A 536 44.73 -17.11 2.93
C PRO A 536 45.41 -17.29 1.56
N GLY A 537 46.42 -18.16 1.51
CA GLY A 537 47.17 -18.47 0.30
C GLY A 537 48.14 -17.39 -0.20
N LEU A 538 48.31 -16.25 0.50
CA LEU A 538 49.22 -15.19 0.08
C LEU A 538 49.91 -14.49 1.25
N THR A 539 51.24 -14.38 1.15
CA THR A 539 52.03 -13.36 1.86
C THR A 539 52.73 -12.49 0.84
N ALA A 540 52.40 -11.20 0.80
CA ALA A 540 52.96 -10.27 -0.19
C ALA A 540 53.46 -8.99 0.48
N THR A 541 54.61 -8.48 0.02
CA THR A 541 55.20 -7.23 0.49
C THR A 541 55.39 -6.26 -0.66
N ARG A 542 55.08 -4.99 -0.43
CA ARG A 542 55.26 -3.89 -1.38
C ARG A 542 55.93 -2.71 -0.68
N LYS A 543 56.66 -1.90 -1.45
CA LYS A 543 57.33 -0.69 -0.96
C LYS A 543 56.53 0.56 -1.30
N LEU A 544 56.58 1.58 -0.47
CA LEU A 544 55.96 2.89 -0.70
C LEU A 544 56.89 4.02 -0.23
N THR A 545 56.76 5.19 -0.85
CA THR A 545 57.61 6.36 -0.58
C THR A 545 56.76 7.53 -0.09
N LEU A 546 57.03 8.00 1.13
CA LEU A 546 56.41 9.19 1.72
C LEU A 546 57.30 10.42 1.50
N VAL A 547 56.73 11.49 0.94
CA VAL A 547 57.40 12.76 0.65
C VAL A 547 56.51 13.92 1.08
N ARG A 548 56.74 14.49 2.26
CA ARG A 548 56.10 15.72 2.73
C ARG A 548 56.82 16.96 2.28
#